data_AF-A0A9N9JPF0-F1
#
_entry.id   AF-A0A9N9JPF0-F1
#
_cell.length_a   1.000
_cell.length_b   1.000
_cell.length_c   1.000
_cell.angle_alpha   90.00
_cell.angle_beta   90.00
_cell.angle_gamma   90.00
#
_symmetry.space_group_name_H-M   'P 1'
#
loop_
_entity.id
_entity.type
_entity.pdbx_description
1 polymer ?
#
loop_
_entity_poly.entity_id
_entity_poly.type
_entity_poly.pdbx_seq_one_letter_code
_entity_poly.pdbx_strand_id
1 'polypeptide(L)'
;IADVKQLEDELIKYFTVMRKNNGTPYSTSSIRSCLFVLNRFFNSDLSKIKPIDLNDKKIFSDLWAILNGKFRELSELGYGEIKGSDALTLEEVKIILNNSTTSKESPRGLLHRIFFYNAILLDLRGGEHFTLEASNFIKQKNEEGYIVKIYKSKTNQRTADCPGQAETFNIPNLSD
;
A
#
# COMPACT_ATOMS: atom_id res chain seq x y z
N ILE A 1 -26.13 6.82 25.06
CA ILE A 1 -26.78 6.85 23.73
C ILE A 1 -26.31 8.14 23.09
N ALA A 2 -25.41 8.08 22.10
CA ALA A 2 -25.11 9.26 21.30
C ALA A 2 -26.24 9.38 20.28
N ASP A 3 -26.84 10.57 20.18
CA ASP A 3 -27.76 10.86 19.09
C ASP A 3 -26.98 10.80 17.78
N VAL A 4 -27.45 9.97 16.83
CA VAL A 4 -26.80 9.77 15.52
C VAL A 4 -26.66 11.10 14.80
N LYS A 5 -27.65 11.99 14.96
CA LYS A 5 -27.62 13.32 14.35
C LYS A 5 -26.56 14.22 14.98
N GLN A 6 -26.45 14.21 16.31
CA GLN A 6 -25.39 14.92 17.01
C GLN A 6 -24.00 14.43 16.57
N LEU A 7 -23.83 13.11 16.39
CA LEU A 7 -22.58 12.55 15.91
C LEU A 7 -22.27 13.01 14.48
N GLU A 8 -23.28 13.00 13.58
CA GLU A 8 -23.12 13.49 12.22
C GLU A 8 -22.69 14.96 12.19
N ASP A 9 -23.32 15.83 12.98
CA ASP A 9 -22.97 17.25 13.10
C ASP A 9 -21.52 17.46 13.56
N GLU A 10 -21.07 16.69 14.55
CA GLU A 10 -19.69 16.77 15.04
C GLU A 10 -18.68 16.27 14.00
N LEU A 11 -19.00 15.20 13.28
CA LEU A 11 -18.17 14.70 12.18
C LEU A 11 -18.10 15.72 11.03
N ILE A 12 -19.22 16.36 10.67
CA ILE A 12 -19.26 17.43 9.66
C ILE A 12 -18.32 18.57 10.07
N LYS A 13 -18.43 19.07 11.31
CA LYS A 13 -17.54 20.13 11.81
C LYS A 13 -16.08 19.71 11.71
N TYR A 14 -15.75 18.53 12.21
CA TYR A 14 -14.40 17.98 12.19
C TYR A 14 -13.83 17.90 10.76
N PHE A 15 -14.55 17.25 9.85
CA PHE A 15 -14.11 17.08 8.46
C PHE A 15 -14.10 18.39 7.68
N THR A 16 -14.88 19.40 8.07
CA THR A 16 -14.84 20.72 7.44
C THR A 16 -13.55 21.44 7.79
N VAL A 17 -13.21 21.52 9.07
CA VAL A 17 -12.07 22.33 9.57
C VAL A 17 -10.72 21.62 9.52
N MET A 18 -10.67 20.29 9.35
CA MET A 18 -9.41 19.55 9.39
C MET A 18 -8.38 20.07 8.38
N ARG A 19 -7.19 20.37 8.90
CA ARG A 19 -6.00 20.89 8.19
C ARG A 19 -4.75 20.35 8.87
N LYS A 20 -3.63 20.32 8.16
CA LYS A 20 -2.32 20.01 8.76
C LYS A 20 -1.90 21.13 9.71
N ASN A 21 -0.92 20.85 10.57
CA ASN A 21 -0.37 21.84 11.52
C ASN A 21 0.14 23.13 10.84
N ASN A 22 0.58 23.03 9.59
CA ASN A 22 1.04 24.17 8.79
C ASN A 22 -0.10 24.90 8.05
N GLY A 23 -1.37 24.58 8.32
CA GLY A 23 -2.55 25.17 7.68
C GLY A 23 -2.87 24.61 6.28
N THR A 24 -2.05 23.73 5.71
CA THR A 24 -2.32 23.17 4.37
C THR A 24 -3.39 22.07 4.40
N PRO A 25 -4.12 21.84 3.30
CA PRO A 25 -5.09 20.76 3.21
C PRO A 25 -4.45 19.36 3.30
N TYR A 26 -5.23 18.40 3.79
CA TYR A 26 -4.93 16.97 3.64
C TYR A 26 -5.32 16.49 2.24
N SER A 27 -4.68 15.41 1.77
CA SER A 27 -5.10 14.72 0.55
C SER A 27 -6.46 14.05 0.74
N THR A 28 -7.19 13.84 -0.35
CA THR A 28 -8.43 13.06 -0.37
C THR A 28 -8.24 11.67 0.25
N SER A 29 -7.12 11.00 -0.04
CA SER A 29 -6.75 9.69 0.52
C SER A 29 -6.57 9.71 2.05
N SER A 30 -5.96 10.77 2.59
CA SER A 30 -5.78 10.94 4.03
C SER A 30 -7.13 11.12 4.74
N ILE A 31 -8.02 11.92 4.16
CA ILE A 31 -9.36 12.15 4.71
C ILE A 31 -10.19 10.85 4.69
N ARG A 32 -10.18 10.09 3.60
CA ARG A 32 -10.83 8.76 3.54
C ARG A 32 -10.25 7.79 4.57
N SER A 33 -8.93 7.77 4.71
CA SER A 33 -8.26 6.93 5.71
C SER A 33 -8.72 7.28 7.12
N CYS A 34 -8.85 8.57 7.44
CA CYS A 34 -9.40 9.03 8.71
C CYS A 34 -10.84 8.52 8.92
N LEU A 35 -11.71 8.64 7.92
CA LEU A 35 -13.08 8.11 7.98
C LEU A 35 -13.09 6.59 8.28
N PHE A 36 -12.24 5.81 7.63
CA PHE A 36 -12.14 4.37 7.88
C PHE A 36 -11.63 4.03 9.28
N VAL A 37 -10.65 4.80 9.79
CA VAL A 37 -10.15 4.62 11.16
C VAL A 37 -11.23 4.96 12.18
N LEU A 38 -11.99 6.04 11.98
CA LEU A 38 -13.12 6.40 12.84
C LEU A 38 -14.21 5.32 12.80
N ASN A 39 -14.59 4.85 11.60
CA ASN A 39 -15.56 3.79 11.45
C ASN A 39 -15.13 2.51 12.17
N ARG A 40 -13.85 2.12 12.02
CA ARG A 40 -13.29 0.97 12.73
C ARG A 40 -13.28 1.17 14.24
N PHE A 41 -12.91 2.36 14.72
CA PHE A 41 -12.88 2.68 16.14
C PHE A 41 -14.27 2.57 16.76
N PHE A 42 -15.30 3.14 16.12
CA PHE A 42 -16.68 3.08 16.60
C PHE A 42 -17.24 1.66 16.69
N ASN A 43 -16.71 0.74 15.87
CA ASN A 43 -17.06 -0.69 15.87
C ASN A 43 -16.06 -1.57 16.63
N SER A 44 -15.20 -0.98 17.47
CA SER A 44 -14.27 -1.71 18.34
C SER A 44 -14.75 -1.74 19.79
N ASP A 45 -14.23 -2.68 20.58
CA ASP A 45 -14.56 -2.81 22.01
C ASP A 45 -14.14 -1.59 22.86
N LEU A 46 -13.30 -0.71 22.31
CA LEU A 46 -12.87 0.53 22.97
C LEU A 46 -13.92 1.65 22.87
N SER A 47 -14.86 1.53 21.94
CA SER A 47 -15.90 2.53 21.73
C SER A 47 -17.02 2.37 22.76
N LYS A 48 -17.43 3.50 23.35
CA LYS A 48 -18.61 3.56 24.25
C LYS A 48 -19.92 3.81 23.51
N ILE A 49 -19.86 4.10 22.20
CA ILE A 49 -21.06 4.29 21.39
C ILE A 49 -21.51 2.95 20.79
N LYS A 50 -22.80 2.88 20.41
CA LYS A 50 -23.30 1.70 19.71
C LYS A 50 -22.57 1.54 18.37
N PRO A 51 -22.39 0.30 17.89
CA PRO A 51 -21.93 0.04 16.52
C PRO A 51 -22.73 0.86 15.51
N ILE A 52 -22.01 1.49 14.59
CA ILE A 52 -22.55 2.34 13.53
C ILE A 52 -21.74 2.14 12.27
N ASP A 53 -22.35 2.31 11.10
CA ASP A 53 -21.64 2.29 9.83
C ASP A 53 -21.62 3.69 9.22
N LEU A 54 -20.46 4.36 9.30
CA LEU A 54 -20.26 5.67 8.67
C LEU A 54 -20.33 5.60 7.13
N ASN A 55 -20.28 4.40 6.54
CA ASN A 55 -20.46 4.21 5.10
C ASN A 55 -21.94 4.15 4.69
N ASP A 56 -22.87 4.09 5.65
CA ASP A 56 -24.30 4.19 5.34
C ASP A 56 -24.64 5.64 4.96
N LYS A 57 -24.61 5.91 3.65
CA LYS A 57 -24.90 7.22 3.06
C LYS A 57 -26.35 7.66 3.25
N LYS A 58 -27.27 6.76 3.65
CA LYS A 58 -28.65 7.14 3.94
C LYS A 58 -28.77 7.70 5.35
N ILE A 59 -28.05 7.11 6.31
CA ILE A 59 -28.03 7.57 7.70
C ILE A 59 -27.18 8.84 7.82
N PHE A 60 -26.04 8.88 7.15
CA PHE A 60 -25.08 9.99 7.21
C PHE A 60 -25.06 10.82 5.91
N SER A 61 -26.24 11.21 5.41
CA SER A 61 -26.36 11.86 4.11
C SER A 61 -25.67 13.23 4.06
N ASP A 62 -25.75 14.01 5.13
CA ASP A 62 -25.22 15.36 5.18
C ASP A 62 -23.69 15.32 5.29
N LEU A 63 -23.17 14.38 6.09
CA LEU A 63 -21.73 14.11 6.15
C LEU A 63 -21.17 13.75 4.76
N TRP A 64 -21.84 12.85 4.04
CA TRP A 64 -21.38 12.44 2.71
C TRP A 64 -21.51 13.55 1.67
N ALA A 65 -22.52 14.42 1.77
CA ALA A 65 -22.62 15.60 0.90
C ALA A 65 -21.41 16.53 1.09
N ILE A 66 -21.05 16.82 2.34
CA ILE A 66 -19.88 17.65 2.68
C ILE A 66 -18.57 16.98 2.25
N LEU A 67 -18.38 15.70 2.54
CA LEU A 67 -17.18 14.96 2.16
C LEU A 67 -16.99 14.91 0.65
N ASN A 68 -18.04 14.63 -0.12
CA ASN A 68 -17.97 14.62 -1.59
C ASN A 68 -17.65 16.00 -2.16
N GLY A 69 -18.25 17.06 -1.62
CA GLY A 69 -17.92 18.43 -1.99
C GLY A 69 -16.44 18.73 -1.73
N LYS A 70 -15.94 18.38 -0.54
CA LYS A 70 -14.54 18.56 -0.17
C LYS A 70 -13.59 17.72 -1.02
N PHE A 71 -13.95 16.48 -1.37
CA PHE A 71 -13.13 15.65 -2.26
C PHE A 71 -12.99 16.25 -3.66
N ARG A 72 -14.07 16.82 -4.20
CA ARG A 72 -14.04 17.52 -5.48
C ARG A 72 -13.14 18.74 -5.42
N GLU A 73 -13.34 19.62 -4.43
CA GLU A 73 -12.50 20.81 -4.22
C GLU A 73 -11.01 20.45 -4.10
N LEU A 74 -10.69 19.46 -3.26
CA LEU A 74 -9.30 19.01 -3.08
C LEU A 74 -8.71 18.41 -4.35
N SER A 75 -9.51 17.70 -5.15
CA SER A 75 -9.03 17.14 -6.42
C SER A 75 -8.71 18.24 -7.43
N GLU A 76 -9.56 19.27 -7.53
CA GLU A 76 -9.33 20.44 -8.36
C GLU A 76 -8.08 21.22 -7.93
N LEU A 77 -7.78 21.25 -6.63
CA LEU A 77 -6.57 21.86 -6.06
C LEU A 77 -5.31 20.98 -6.16
N GLY A 78 -5.38 19.80 -6.78
CA GLY A 78 -4.24 18.87 -6.92
C GLY A 78 -3.94 18.01 -5.68
N TYR A 79 -4.82 18.01 -4.68
CA TYR A 79 -4.79 17.13 -3.50
C TYR A 79 -5.66 15.87 -3.66
N GLY A 80 -6.06 15.58 -4.89
CA GLY A 80 -6.77 14.37 -5.30
C GLY A 80 -5.94 13.10 -5.12
N GLU A 81 -6.41 12.00 -5.69
CA GLU A 81 -5.58 10.81 -5.80
C GLU A 81 -4.40 11.09 -6.73
N ILE A 82 -3.19 10.89 -6.19
CA ILE A 82 -1.97 11.04 -6.96
C ILE A 82 -1.83 9.77 -7.80
N LYS A 83 -1.72 9.91 -9.12
CA LYS A 83 -1.34 8.81 -10.00
C LYS A 83 -0.02 8.23 -9.48
N GLY A 84 0.04 6.90 -9.32
CA GLY A 84 1.29 6.24 -8.96
C GLY A 84 2.40 6.55 -9.95
N SER A 85 3.65 6.30 -9.56
CA SER A 85 4.79 6.44 -10.46
C SER A 85 4.64 5.54 -11.69
N ASP A 86 5.06 6.02 -12.85
CA ASP A 86 5.15 5.19 -14.04
C ASP A 86 6.21 4.10 -13.83
N ALA A 87 6.04 2.98 -14.54
CA ALA A 87 6.99 1.87 -14.48
C ALA A 87 8.35 2.31 -15.06
N LEU A 88 9.44 1.76 -14.50
CA LEU A 88 10.78 2.00 -15.03
C LEU A 88 10.88 1.49 -16.46
N THR A 89 11.46 2.30 -17.33
CA THR A 89 11.84 1.91 -18.68
C THR A 89 13.11 1.03 -18.64
N LEU A 90 13.34 0.27 -19.71
CA LEU A 90 14.55 -0.55 -19.83
C LEU A 90 15.83 0.28 -19.75
N GLU A 91 15.83 1.50 -20.31
CA GLU A 91 16.98 2.39 -20.26
C GLU A 91 17.24 2.93 -18.85
N GLU A 92 16.20 3.27 -18.10
CA GLU A 92 16.34 3.66 -16.68
C GLU A 92 16.88 2.49 -15.84
N VAL A 93 16.41 1.26 -16.08
CA VAL A 93 16.94 0.05 -15.43
C VAL A 93 18.43 -0.11 -15.73
N LYS A 94 18.86 0.05 -17.00
CA LYS A 94 20.28 -0.01 -17.37
C LYS A 94 21.10 1.07 -16.66
N ILE A 95 20.59 2.30 -16.58
CA ILE A 95 21.26 3.41 -15.89
C ILE A 95 21.44 3.08 -14.40
N ILE A 96 20.39 2.59 -13.73
CA ILE A 96 20.45 2.18 -12.32
C ILE A 96 21.45 1.05 -12.12
N LEU A 97 21.46 0.05 -13.01
CA LEU A 97 22.38 -1.08 -12.95
C LEU A 97 23.82 -0.70 -13.32
N ASN A 98 24.08 0.40 -14.01
CA ASN A 98 25.45 0.85 -14.32
C ASN A 98 26.00 1.87 -13.30
N ASN A 99 25.19 2.26 -12.32
CA ASN A 99 25.60 3.19 -11.27
C ASN A 99 26.59 2.54 -10.29
N SER A 100 27.53 3.33 -9.75
CA SER A 100 28.50 2.86 -8.74
C SER A 100 27.82 2.27 -7.49
N THR A 101 26.62 2.73 -7.15
CA THR A 101 25.82 2.24 -6.01
C THR A 101 25.36 0.79 -6.17
N THR A 102 25.24 0.29 -7.40
CA THR A 102 24.85 -1.10 -7.73
C THR A 102 26.03 -1.87 -8.34
N SER A 103 27.27 -1.42 -8.09
CA SER A 103 28.47 -2.02 -8.65
C SER A 103 28.62 -3.51 -8.28
N LYS A 104 29.06 -4.32 -9.25
CA LYS A 104 29.40 -5.74 -9.04
C LYS A 104 30.70 -5.92 -8.25
N GLU A 105 31.54 -4.88 -8.20
CA GLU A 105 32.89 -4.94 -7.64
C GLU A 105 32.95 -4.73 -6.11
N SER A 106 31.81 -4.51 -5.45
CA SER A 106 31.77 -4.32 -3.99
C SER A 106 30.65 -5.12 -3.35
N PRO A 107 30.84 -5.67 -2.12
CA PRO A 107 29.79 -6.40 -1.42
C PRO A 107 28.51 -5.59 -1.24
N ARG A 108 28.65 -4.29 -0.94
CA ARG A 108 27.52 -3.37 -0.76
C ARG A 108 26.80 -3.08 -2.08
N GLY A 109 27.54 -2.87 -3.16
CA GLY A 109 26.97 -2.67 -4.49
C GLY A 109 26.24 -3.91 -4.99
N LEU A 110 26.79 -5.10 -4.74
CA LEU A 110 26.15 -6.37 -5.09
C LEU A 110 24.85 -6.58 -4.31
N LEU A 111 24.83 -6.23 -3.02
CA LEU A 111 23.62 -6.28 -2.20
C LEU A 111 22.52 -5.38 -2.75
N HIS A 112 22.85 -4.11 -3.08
CA HIS A 112 21.88 -3.19 -3.68
C HIS A 112 21.39 -3.68 -5.05
N ARG A 113 22.29 -4.25 -5.86
CA ARG A 113 21.96 -4.84 -7.16
C ARG A 113 20.98 -6.00 -7.02
N ILE A 114 21.24 -6.95 -6.11
CA ILE A 114 20.33 -8.09 -5.86
C ILE A 114 18.99 -7.59 -5.32
N PHE A 115 19.00 -6.63 -4.41
CA PHE A 115 17.78 -6.01 -3.90
C PHE A 115 16.93 -5.44 -5.05
N PHE A 116 17.56 -4.71 -5.98
CA PHE A 116 16.89 -4.15 -7.14
C PHE A 116 16.39 -5.24 -8.12
N TYR A 117 17.20 -6.27 -8.40
CA TYR A 117 16.77 -7.41 -9.23
C TYR A 117 15.54 -8.12 -8.65
N ASN A 118 15.55 -8.38 -7.34
CA ASN A 118 14.42 -9.00 -6.66
C ASN A 118 13.16 -8.12 -6.77
N ALA A 119 13.30 -6.80 -6.68
CA ALA A 119 12.15 -5.89 -6.82
C ALA A 119 11.53 -5.96 -8.23
N ILE A 120 12.36 -5.96 -9.29
CA ILE A 120 11.86 -5.98 -10.67
C ILE A 120 11.40 -7.36 -11.16
N LEU A 121 12.03 -8.45 -10.70
CA LEU A 121 11.73 -9.81 -11.17
C LEU A 121 10.60 -10.48 -10.37
N LEU A 122 10.45 -10.12 -9.10
CA LEU A 122 9.52 -10.77 -8.18
C LEU A 122 8.40 -9.81 -7.70
N ASP A 123 8.36 -8.58 -8.22
CA ASP A 123 7.40 -7.51 -7.84
C ASP A 123 7.32 -7.28 -6.31
N LEU A 124 8.48 -7.34 -5.65
CA LEU A 124 8.55 -7.19 -4.20
C LEU A 124 8.52 -5.73 -3.77
N ARG A 125 7.71 -5.45 -2.75
CA ARG A 125 7.74 -4.17 -2.04
C ARG A 125 8.87 -4.18 -1.02
N GLY A 126 9.35 -2.99 -0.64
CA GLY A 126 10.51 -2.82 0.25
C GLY A 126 10.52 -3.70 1.52
N GLY A 127 9.37 -3.89 2.18
CA GLY A 127 9.27 -4.75 3.36
C GLY A 127 9.29 -6.26 3.08
N GLU A 128 8.88 -6.69 1.89
CA GLU A 128 8.75 -8.11 1.53
C GLU A 128 10.14 -8.77 1.31
N HIS A 129 11.15 -7.98 0.92
CA HIS A 129 12.54 -8.42 0.78
C HIS A 129 13.12 -9.04 2.05
N PHE A 130 12.75 -8.55 3.23
CA PHE A 130 13.28 -9.03 4.51
C PHE A 130 12.78 -10.43 4.90
N THR A 131 11.78 -10.94 4.17
CA THR A 131 11.23 -12.28 4.39
C THR A 131 11.72 -13.31 3.39
N LEU A 132 12.57 -12.90 2.42
CA LEU A 132 13.17 -13.82 1.47
C LEU A 132 14.22 -14.69 2.14
N GLU A 133 14.14 -15.98 1.87
CA GLU A 133 15.11 -16.98 2.28
C GLU A 133 15.72 -17.66 1.06
N ALA A 134 16.95 -18.18 1.19
CA ALA A 134 17.58 -18.98 0.14
C ALA A 134 16.73 -20.19 -0.27
N SER A 135 15.97 -20.76 0.68
CA SER A 135 15.03 -21.86 0.47
C SER A 135 13.89 -21.52 -0.51
N ASN A 136 13.63 -20.23 -0.75
CA ASN A 136 12.61 -19.78 -1.71
C ASN A 136 13.09 -19.92 -3.16
N PHE A 137 14.40 -20.03 -3.41
CA PHE A 137 15.00 -20.12 -4.74
C PHE A 137 15.33 -21.57 -5.08
N ILE A 138 14.49 -22.21 -5.89
CA ILE A 138 14.62 -23.61 -6.26
C ILE A 138 15.32 -23.69 -7.62
N LYS A 139 16.56 -24.17 -7.65
CA LYS A 139 17.31 -24.38 -8.90
C LYS A 139 16.59 -25.43 -9.77
N GLN A 140 16.38 -25.11 -11.04
CA GLN A 140 15.76 -26.04 -11.99
C GLN A 140 16.74 -27.13 -12.41
N LYS A 141 16.26 -28.37 -12.55
CA LYS A 141 17.09 -29.55 -12.85
C LYS A 141 17.83 -29.46 -14.19
N ASN A 142 17.31 -28.68 -15.14
CA ASN A 142 17.84 -28.54 -16.49
C ASN A 142 18.74 -27.31 -16.67
N GLU A 143 19.23 -26.69 -15.59
CA GLU A 143 19.98 -25.42 -15.65
C GLU A 143 19.20 -24.24 -16.27
N GLU A 144 17.87 -24.36 -16.38
CA GLU A 144 16.95 -23.34 -16.90
C GLU A 144 16.72 -22.16 -15.92
N GLY A 145 17.56 -22.04 -14.88
CA GLY A 145 17.51 -20.95 -13.90
C GLY A 145 16.85 -21.38 -12.59
N TYR A 146 15.99 -20.52 -12.05
CA TYR A 146 15.38 -20.69 -10.73
C TYR A 146 13.85 -20.55 -10.78
N ILE A 147 13.17 -21.40 -10.02
CA ILE A 147 11.78 -21.21 -9.64
C ILE A 147 11.78 -20.57 -8.25
N VAL A 148 11.21 -19.38 -8.13
CA VAL A 148 11.09 -18.68 -6.85
C VAL A 148 9.67 -18.85 -6.32
N LYS A 149 9.53 -19.32 -5.09
CA LYS A 149 8.23 -19.51 -4.43
C LYS A 149 8.08 -18.60 -3.22
N ILE A 150 7.05 -17.76 -3.23
CA ILE A 150 6.78 -16.76 -2.19
C ILE A 150 5.42 -17.05 -1.54
N TYR A 151 5.45 -17.38 -0.25
CA TYR A 151 4.25 -17.80 0.51
C TYR A 151 3.62 -16.66 1.32
N LYS A 152 4.30 -15.52 1.43
CA LYS A 152 3.91 -14.40 2.29
C LYS A 152 3.69 -13.10 1.49
N SER A 153 2.97 -13.17 0.38
CA SER A 153 2.57 -11.96 -0.35
C SER A 153 1.44 -11.21 0.35
N LYS A 154 1.41 -9.89 0.20
CA LYS A 154 0.45 -8.98 0.86
C LYS A 154 -1.04 -9.32 0.62
N THR A 155 -1.38 -9.92 -0.52
CA THR A 155 -2.76 -10.28 -0.90
C THR A 155 -3.18 -11.69 -0.50
N ASN A 156 -2.25 -12.52 -0.01
CA ASN A 156 -2.56 -13.84 0.54
C ASN A 156 -3.00 -13.69 2.00
N GLN A 157 -4.14 -13.01 2.21
CA GLN A 157 -4.74 -12.77 3.52
C GLN A 157 -5.06 -14.12 4.18
N ARG A 158 -4.13 -14.55 5.04
CA ARG A 158 -4.18 -15.84 5.73
C ARG A 158 -5.40 -15.92 6.64
N THR A 159 -6.13 -17.02 6.53
CA THR A 159 -6.89 -17.57 7.66
C THR A 159 -5.96 -18.51 8.44
N ALA A 160 -6.22 -18.71 9.74
CA ALA A 160 -5.29 -19.36 10.67
C ALA A 160 -4.83 -20.78 10.27
N ASP A 161 -5.59 -21.48 9.42
CA ASP A 161 -5.47 -22.94 9.24
C ASP A 161 -5.03 -23.39 7.82
N CYS A 162 -4.72 -22.48 6.89
CA CYS A 162 -4.35 -22.84 5.53
C CYS A 162 -2.97 -22.28 5.15
N PRO A 163 -1.98 -23.12 4.78
CA PRO A 163 -0.80 -22.63 4.08
C PRO A 163 -1.28 -22.14 2.71
N GLY A 164 -1.38 -20.82 2.54
CA GLY A 164 -1.88 -20.21 1.32
C GLY A 164 -1.08 -20.63 0.07
N GLN A 165 -1.66 -20.42 -1.11
CA GLN A 165 -1.02 -20.72 -2.38
C GLN A 165 0.24 -19.85 -2.56
N ALA A 166 1.37 -20.47 -2.92
CA ALA A 166 2.60 -19.73 -3.20
C ALA A 166 2.50 -19.01 -4.55
N GLU A 167 2.90 -17.75 -4.59
CA GLU A 167 3.20 -17.07 -5.85
C GLU A 167 4.51 -17.66 -6.39
N THR A 168 4.49 -18.06 -7.66
CA THR A 168 5.60 -18.75 -8.31
C THR A 168 6.12 -17.89 -9.45
N PHE A 169 7.42 -17.60 -9.41
CA PHE A 169 8.13 -16.82 -10.43
C PHE A 169 9.20 -17.67 -11.09
N ASN A 170 9.36 -17.51 -12.40
CA ASN A 170 10.42 -18.17 -13.15
C ASN A 170 11.49 -17.15 -13.48
N ILE A 171 12.69 -17.34 -12.94
CA ILE A 171 13.89 -16.58 -13.31
C ILE A 171 14.66 -17.45 -14.30
N PRO A 172 14.68 -17.10 -15.59
CA PRO A 172 15.42 -17.86 -16.58
C PRO A 172 16.92 -17.78 -16.31
N ASN A 173 17.67 -18.79 -16.74
CA ASN A 173 19.11 -18.68 -16.83
C ASN A 173 19.43 -17.72 -17.98
N LEU A 174 19.94 -16.54 -17.64
CA LEU A 174 20.45 -15.59 -18.62
C LEU A 174 21.87 -16.02 -18.91
N SER A 175 22.08 -16.66 -20.07
CA SER A 175 23.43 -16.86 -20.61
C SER A 175 24.09 -15.48 -20.78
N ASP A 176 25.24 -15.28 -20.14
CA ASP A 176 26.10 -14.11 -20.38
C ASP A 176 26.62 -14.09 -21.83
#